data_AF-A0A5P9HK10-F1
#
_entry.id   AF-A0A5P9HK10-F1
#
_cell.length_a   1.000
_cell.length_b   1.000
_cell.length_c   1.000
_cell.angle_alpha   90.00
_cell.angle_beta   90.00
_cell.angle_gamma   90.00
#
_symmetry.space_group_name_H-M   'P 1'
#
loop_
_entity.id
_entity.type
_entity.pdbx_description
1 polymer ?
#
loop_
_entity_poly.entity_id
_entity_poly.type
_entity_poly.pdbx_seq_one_letter_code
_entity_poly.pdbx_strand_id
1 'polypeptide(L)' 'MRTLGLTLSLLSIITVFFHFPLGVFIFGAALVVWGVDNLKRRQKLYFYIYLASGFLFMAGVWLVEGKI' A
#
# COMPACT_ATOMS: atom_id res chain seq x y z
N MET A 1 -8.94 8.96 7.04
CA MET A 1 -8.25 8.17 5.99
C MET A 1 -6.80 8.61 5.89
N ARG A 2 -6.50 9.91 5.77
CA ARG A 2 -5.12 10.45 5.81
C ARG A 2 -4.24 9.95 6.97
N THR A 3 -4.70 10.05 8.23
CA THR A 3 -3.91 9.61 9.39
C THR A 3 -3.62 8.11 9.35
N LEU A 4 -4.60 7.31 8.92
CA LEU A 4 -4.44 5.86 8.73
C LEU A 4 -3.40 5.54 7.64
N GLY A 5 -3.48 6.23 6.50
CA GLY A 5 -2.50 6.08 5.41
C GLY A 5 -1.07 6.40 5.88
N LEU A 6 -0.91 7.46 6.67
CA LEU A 6 0.38 7.83 7.26
C LEU A 6 0.89 6.76 8.25
N THR A 7 0.04 6.32 9.18
CA THR A 7 0.45 5.31 10.18
C THR A 7 0.82 3.99 9.51
N LEU A 8 0.05 3.53 8.51
CA LEU A 8 0.40 2.32 7.76
C LEU A 8 1.69 2.49 6.95
N SER A 9 1.92 3.66 6.36
CA SER A 9 3.15 3.92 5.60
C SER A 9 4.37 3.88 6.52
N LEU A 10 4.31 4.54 7.68
CA LEU A 10 5.39 4.50 8.67
C LEU A 10 5.61 3.09 9.22
N LEU A 11 4.52 2.37 9.52
CA LEU A 11 4.60 0.99 9.97
C LEU A 11 5.28 0.10 8.92
N SER A 12 4.92 0.24 7.64
CA SER A 12 5.54 -0.54 6.56
C SER A 12 7.05 -0.34 6.49
N ILE A 13 7.54 0.89 6.67
CA ILE A 13 8.98 1.19 6.64
C ILE A 13 9.70 0.43 7.75
N ILE A 14 9.15 0.42 8.96
CA ILE A 14 9.72 -0.30 10.11
C ILE A 14 9.68 -1.81 9.84
N THR A 15 8.54 -2.33 9.37
CA THR A 15 8.32 -3.76 9.17
C THR A 15 9.18 -4.36 8.05
N VAL A 16 9.52 -3.60 7.01
CA VAL A 16 10.40 -4.08 5.91
C VAL A 16 11.76 -4.57 6.44
N PHE A 17 12.30 -3.99 7.52
CA PHE A 17 13.58 -4.42 8.10
C PHE A 17 13.52 -5.77 8.81
N PHE A 18 12.33 -6.20 9.25
CA PHE A 18 12.14 -7.48 9.97
C PHE A 18 11.52 -8.55 9.08
N HIS A 19 10.57 -8.17 8.23
CA HIS A 19 9.84 -9.08 7.35
C HIS A 19 9.46 -8.39 6.04
N PHE A 20 10.36 -8.46 5.05
CA PHE A 20 10.24 -7.75 3.79
C PHE A 20 8.88 -7.96 3.09
N PRO A 21 8.39 -9.19 2.85
CA PRO A 21 7.11 -9.40 2.17
C PRO A 21 5.92 -8.73 2.88
N LEU A 22 5.91 -8.81 4.21
CA LEU A 22 4.85 -8.28 5.05
C LEU A 22 4.91 -6.75 5.09
N GLY A 23 6.11 -6.17 5.11
CA GLY A 23 6.30 -4.73 4.96
C GLY A 23 5.79 -4.19 3.62
N VAL A 24 6.10 -4.89 2.51
CA VAL A 24 5.61 -4.51 1.17
C VAL A 24 4.08 -4.67 1.07
N PHE A 25 3.52 -5.70 1.70
CA PHE A 25 2.06 -5.89 1.75
C PHE A 25 1.36 -4.76 2.51
N ILE A 26 1.88 -4.38 3.69
CA ILE A 26 1.38 -3.24 4.47
C ILE A 26 1.50 -1.94 3.67
N PHE A 27 2.59 -1.75 2.94
CA PHE A 27 2.77 -0.59 2.07
C PHE A 27 1.72 -0.54 0.95
N GLY A 28 1.46 -1.68 0.29
CA GLY A 28 0.38 -1.81 -0.68
C GLY A 28 -0.98 -1.43 -0.09
N ALA A 29 -1.28 -1.87 1.13
CA ALA A 29 -2.51 -1.50 1.84
C ALA A 29 -2.56 0.00 2.17
N ALA A 30 -1.44 0.60 2.55
CA ALA A 30 -1.32 2.03 2.77
C ALA A 30 -1.67 2.82 1.50
N LEU A 31 -1.18 2.38 0.34
CA LEU A 31 -1.47 3.00 -0.96
C LEU A 31 -2.97 2.93 -1.29
N VAL A 32 -3.65 1.80 -1.02
CA VAL A 32 -5.10 1.70 -1.19
C VAL A 32 -5.83 2.72 -0.29
N VAL A 33 -5.40 2.87 0.97
CA VAL A 33 -5.96 3.87 1.90
C VAL A 33 -5.73 5.30 1.40
N TRP A 34 -4.55 5.60 0.84
CA TRP A 34 -4.25 6.87 0.19
C TRP A 34 -5.11 7.12 -1.03
N GLY A 35 -5.37 6.09 -1.84
CA GLY A 35 -6.32 6.16 -2.95
C GLY A 35 -7.70 6.58 -2.47
N VAL A 36 -8.22 5.91 -1.44
CA VAL A 36 -9.54 6.23 -0.85
C VAL A 36 -9.58 7.66 -0.29
N ASP A 37 -8.51 8.16 0.33
CA ASP A 37 -8.44 9.57 0.79
C ASP A 37 -8.52 10.55 -0.40
N ASN A 38 -7.82 10.26 -1.50
CA ASN A 38 -7.84 11.08 -2.71
C ASN A 38 -9.19 11.03 -3.45
N LEU A 39 -9.89 9.90 -3.40
CA LEU A 39 -11.26 9.79 -3.91
C LEU A 39 -12.20 10.73 -3.15
N LYS A 40 -12.07 10.81 -1.81
CA LYS A 40 -12.85 11.75 -0.99
C LYS A 40 -12.54 13.21 -1.33
N ARG A 41 -11.30 13.51 -1.70
CA ARG A 41 -10.87 14.84 -2.18
C ARG A 41 -11.26 15.13 -3.64
N ARG A 42 -12.06 14.26 -4.28
CA ARG A 42 -12.44 14.30 -5.71
C ARG A 42 -11.25 14.30 -6.68
N GLN A 43 -10.08 13.84 -6.22
CA GLN A 43 -8.87 13.71 -7.01
C GLN A 43 -8.80 12.33 -7.68
N LYS A 44 -9.65 12.12 -8.69
CA LYS A 44 -9.83 10.81 -9.37
C LYS A 44 -8.53 10.26 -9.97
N LEU A 45 -7.70 11.10 -10.56
CA LEU A 45 -6.41 10.69 -11.13
C LEU A 45 -5.54 10.02 -10.07
N TYR A 46 -5.33 10.69 -8.94
CA TYR A 46 -4.53 10.18 -7.84
C TYR A 46 -5.15 8.92 -7.23
N PHE A 47 -6.48 8.84 -7.12
CA PHE A 47 -7.15 7.61 -6.69
C PHE A 47 -6.73 6.40 -7.54
N TYR A 48 -6.80 6.50 -8.87
CA TYR A 48 -6.44 5.39 -9.76
C TYR A 48 -4.96 5.02 -9.66
N ILE A 49 -4.07 6.02 -9.58
CA ILE A 49 -2.63 5.79 -9.42
C ILE A 49 -2.35 5.02 -8.14
N TYR A 50 -2.85 5.51 -7.01
CA TYR A 50 -2.65 4.87 -5.71
C TYR A 50 -3.24 3.46 -5.65
N LEU A 51 -4.43 3.26 -6.24
CA LEU A 51 -5.07 1.95 -6.26
C LEU A 51 -4.29 0.95 -7.13
N ALA A 52 -3.91 1.34 -8.35
CA ALA A 52 -3.12 0.50 -9.24
C ALA A 52 -1.76 0.13 -8.62
N SER A 53 -1.05 1.11 -8.05
CA SER A 53 0.21 0.87 -7.34
C SER A 53 0.03 -0.07 -6.15
N GLY A 54 -1.00 0.14 -5.31
CA GLY A 54 -1.29 -0.70 -4.16
C GLY A 54 -1.52 -2.17 -4.54
N PHE A 55 -2.33 -2.41 -5.58
CA PHE A 55 -2.55 -3.76 -6.11
C PHE A 55 -1.27 -4.39 -6.67
N LEU A 56 -0.43 -3.61 -7.36
CA LEU A 56 0.82 -4.11 -7.94
C LEU A 56 1.81 -4.56 -6.86
N PHE A 57 1.93 -3.82 -5.76
CA PHE A 57 2.75 -4.22 -4.61
C PHE A 57 2.21 -5.49 -3.94
N MET A 58 0.89 -5.58 -3.71
CA MET A 58 0.29 -6.79 -3.11
C MET A 58 0.43 -8.03 -4.00
N ALA A 59 0.17 -7.89 -5.30
CA ALA A 59 0.32 -8.98 -6.26
C ALA A 59 1.78 -9.41 -6.39
N GLY A 60 2.72 -8.46 -6.36
CA GLY A 60 4.15 -8.74 -6.35
C GLY A 60 4.56 -9.59 -5.14
N VAL A 61 4.08 -9.26 -3.94
CA VAL A 61 4.32 -10.07 -2.74
C VAL A 61 3.77 -11.48 -2.90
N TRP A 62 2.53 -11.62 -3.37
CA TRP A 62 1.90 -12.93 -3.53
C TRP A 62 2.61 -13.83 -4.56
N LEU A 63 3.11 -13.23 -5.65
CA LEU A 63 3.90 -13.95 -6.65
C LEU A 63 5.27 -14.39 -6.15
N VAL A 64 5.89 -13.61 -5.25
CA VAL A 64 7.20 -13.92 -4.68
C VAL A 64 7.10 -14.96 -3.57
N GLU A 65 6.13 -14.82 -2.67
CA GLU A 65 5.91 -15.78 -1.58
C GLU A 65 5.30 -17.10 -2.09
N GLY A 66 4.41 -17.06 -3.08
CA GLY A 66 3.78 -18.25 -3.66
C GLY A 66 4.68 -19.09 -4.57
N LYS A 67 5.93 -18.67 -4.80
CA LYS A 67 6.93 -19.37 -5.63
C LYS A 67 8.04 -20.05 -4.83
N ILE A 68 7.93 -20.12 -3.50
CA ILE A 68 8.86 -20.84 -2.61
C ILE A 68 8.17 -22.07 -2.04
#